data_AF-A0A9E5TC03-F1
#
_entry.id   AF-A0A9E5TC03-F1
#
_cell.length_a   1.000
_cell.length_b   1.000
_cell.length_c   1.000
_cell.angle_alpha   90.00
_cell.angle_beta   90.00
_cell.angle_gamma   90.00
#
_symmetry.space_group_name_H-M   'P 1'
#
loop_
_entity.id
_entity.type
_entity.pdbx_description
1 polymer ?
#
loop_
_entity_poly.entity_id
_entity_poly.type
_entity_poly.pdbx_seq_one_letter_code
_entity_poly.pdbx_strand_id
1 'polypeptide(L)'
;IGTTLKGIGPAYTDKFQRVGVRVSDMLTPELFRERLEKNLEFKNAVLEKIYGEAPLKAESIYGDYMRHAERLARYITDTDVAVNRALG
;
A
#
# COMPACT_ATOMS: atom_id res chain seq x y z
N ILE A 1 6.13 -10.83 20.68
CA ILE A 1 6.55 -9.54 20.07
C ILE A 1 5.81 -8.35 20.70
N GLY A 2 4.50 -8.45 21.01
CA GLY A 2 3.77 -7.32 21.62
C GLY A 2 3.53 -6.18 20.61
N THR A 3 2.93 -6.51 19.47
CA THR A 3 2.70 -5.54 18.38
C THR A 3 1.43 -4.72 18.62
N THR A 4 1.29 -3.60 17.91
CA THR A 4 0.07 -2.77 17.95
C THR A 4 -1.06 -3.30 17.07
N LEU A 5 -0.84 -4.41 16.35
CA LEU A 5 -1.77 -4.99 15.37
C LEU A 5 -2.19 -4.03 14.23
N LYS A 6 -1.44 -2.95 14.00
CA LYS A 6 -1.69 -1.98 12.91
C LYS A 6 -1.01 -2.32 11.58
N GLY A 7 -0.44 -3.51 11.45
CA GLY A 7 0.25 -3.93 10.21
C GLY A 7 1.59 -3.25 9.92
N ILE A 8 2.19 -2.55 10.90
CA ILE A 8 3.46 -1.81 10.72
C ILE A 8 4.58 -2.74 10.23
N GLY A 9 4.80 -3.87 10.90
CA GLY A 9 5.83 -4.85 10.51
C GLY A 9 5.65 -5.34 9.06
N PRO A 10 4.48 -5.92 8.71
CA PRO A 10 4.19 -6.35 7.33
C PRO A 10 4.41 -5.27 6.27
N ALA A 11 4.00 -4.01 6.53
CA ALA A 11 4.23 -2.91 5.60
C ALA A 11 5.72 -2.62 5.37
N TYR A 12 6.55 -2.65 6.43
CA TYR A 12 8.00 -2.50 6.30
C TYR A 12 8.67 -3.70 5.62
N THR A 13 8.15 -4.91 5.82
CA THR A 13 8.62 -6.11 5.10
C THR A 13 8.40 -5.95 3.60
N ASP A 14 7.22 -5.50 3.16
CA ASP A 14 6.90 -5.31 1.74
C ASP A 14 7.77 -4.20 1.12
N LYS A 15 8.09 -3.14 1.87
CA LYS A 15 9.08 -2.13 1.48
C LYS A 15 10.46 -2.76 1.25
N PHE A 16 10.95 -3.55 2.21
CA PHE A 16 12.25 -4.22 2.12
C PHE A 16 12.31 -5.20 0.95
N GLN A 17 11.21 -5.92 0.71
CA GLN A 17 11.08 -6.86 -0.40
C GLN A 17 10.88 -6.17 -1.76
N ARG A 18 10.72 -4.84 -1.79
CA ARG A 18 10.48 -4.03 -3.00
C ARG A 18 9.17 -4.38 -3.72
N VAL A 19 8.17 -4.83 -2.96
CA VAL A 19 6.81 -5.14 -3.46
C VAL A 19 5.73 -4.21 -2.90
N GLY A 20 6.08 -3.38 -1.91
CA GLY A 20 5.13 -2.47 -1.27
C GLY A 20 4.52 -1.42 -2.23
N VAL A 21 3.26 -1.09 -1.98
CA VAL A 21 2.56 0.04 -2.62
C VAL A 21 2.96 1.33 -1.92
N ARG A 22 3.25 2.37 -2.69
CA ARG A 22 3.58 3.73 -2.22
C ARG A 22 2.46 4.70 -2.58
N VAL A 23 2.39 5.82 -1.85
CA VAL A 23 1.36 6.85 -2.09
C VAL A 23 1.41 7.43 -3.52
N SER A 24 2.60 7.51 -4.11
CA SER A 24 2.79 7.94 -5.51
C SER A 24 2.09 7.01 -6.51
N ASP A 25 1.99 5.72 -6.19
CA ASP A 25 1.38 4.75 -7.11
C ASP A 25 -0.13 4.99 -7.24
N MET A 26 -0.75 5.57 -6.22
CA MET A 26 -2.18 5.89 -6.21
C MET A 26 -2.52 7.11 -7.08
N LEU A 27 -1.52 7.89 -7.53
CA LEU A 27 -1.72 8.96 -8.51
C LEU A 27 -1.97 8.41 -9.93
N THR A 28 -1.62 7.14 -10.17
CA THR A 28 -1.89 6.42 -11.42
C THR A 28 -2.77 5.21 -11.09
N PRO A 29 -4.11 5.34 -11.17
CA PRO A 29 -5.05 4.31 -10.69
C PRO A 29 -4.80 2.91 -11.26
N GLU A 30 -4.34 2.82 -12.51
CA GLU A 30 -4.02 1.56 -13.19
C GLU A 30 -2.79 0.89 -12.58
N LEU A 31 -1.75 1.67 -12.26
CA LEU A 31 -0.54 1.18 -11.59
C LEU A 31 -0.85 0.68 -10.19
N PHE A 32 -1.70 1.40 -9.45
CA PHE A 32 -2.15 0.94 -8.13
C PHE A 32 -2.91 -0.38 -8.24
N ARG A 33 -3.84 -0.50 -9.18
CA ARG A 33 -4.60 -1.75 -9.41
C ARG A 33 -3.68 -2.92 -9.72
N GLU A 34 -2.75 -2.75 -10.66
CA GLU A 34 -1.80 -3.80 -11.04
C GLU A 34 -0.98 -4.28 -9.83
N ARG A 35 -0.44 -3.35 -9.05
CA ARG A 35 0.36 -3.70 -7.85
C ARG A 35 -0.48 -4.36 -6.76
N LEU A 36 -1.71 -3.87 -6.56
CA LEU A 36 -2.63 -4.44 -5.58
C LEU A 36 -2.96 -5.90 -5.93
N GLU A 37 -3.34 -6.17 -7.17
CA GLU A 37 -3.70 -7.51 -7.64
C GLU A 37 -2.51 -8.48 -7.51
N LYS A 38 -1.32 -8.05 -7.96
CA LYS A 38 -0.08 -8.85 -7.83
C LYS A 38 0.27 -9.16 -6.36
N ASN A 39 0.15 -8.18 -5.48
CA ASN A 39 0.43 -8.40 -4.06
C ASN A 39 -0.60 -9.33 -3.42
N LEU A 40 -1.88 -9.16 -3.77
CA LEU A 40 -2.95 -10.00 -3.23
C LEU A 40 -2.83 -11.46 -3.65
N GLU A 41 -2.28 -11.76 -4.83
CA GLU A 41 -1.98 -13.15 -5.22
C GLU A 41 -1.15 -13.86 -4.14
N PHE A 42 -0.03 -13.25 -3.73
CA PHE A 42 0.83 -13.81 -2.70
C PHE A 42 0.18 -13.76 -1.31
N LYS A 43 -0.42 -12.63 -0.93
CA LYS A 43 -1.01 -12.47 0.42
C LYS A 43 -2.20 -13.40 0.64
N ASN A 44 -3.05 -13.61 -0.36
CA ASN A 44 -4.18 -14.54 -0.27
C ASN A 44 -3.69 -15.99 -0.20
N ALA A 45 -2.65 -16.36 -0.97
CA ALA A 45 -2.05 -17.69 -0.84
C ALA A 45 -1.52 -17.95 0.58
N VAL A 46 -0.93 -16.94 1.24
CA VAL A 46 -0.49 -17.02 2.63
C VAL A 46 -1.69 -17.12 3.59
N LEU A 47 -2.71 -16.26 3.43
CA LEU A 47 -3.91 -16.28 4.27
C LEU A 47 -4.59 -17.64 4.22
N GLU A 48 -4.85 -18.17 3.03
CA GLU A 48 -5.59 -19.42 2.86
C GLU A 48 -4.75 -20.63 3.26
N LYS A 49 -3.52 -20.75 2.76
CA LYS A 49 -2.73 -21.99 2.88
C LYS A 49 -1.95 -22.11 4.18
N ILE A 50 -1.59 -20.98 4.79
CA ILE A 50 -0.78 -20.97 6.02
C ILE A 50 -1.65 -20.64 7.23
N TYR A 51 -2.57 -19.69 7.10
CA TYR A 51 -3.37 -19.22 8.22
C TYR A 51 -4.80 -19.78 8.25
N GLY A 52 -5.28 -20.42 7.17
CA GLY A 52 -6.65 -20.94 7.10
C GLY A 52 -7.72 -19.84 7.07
N GLU A 53 -7.34 -18.63 6.68
CA GLU A 53 -8.18 -17.44 6.65
C GLU A 53 -8.75 -17.19 5.25
N ALA A 54 -9.88 -16.48 5.18
CA ALA A 54 -10.51 -16.14 3.91
C ALA A 54 -9.64 -15.18 3.08
N PRO A 55 -9.64 -15.32 1.74
CA PRO A 55 -8.91 -14.42 0.87
C PRO A 55 -9.55 -13.02 0.84
N LEU A 56 -8.72 -12.01 0.64
CA LEU A 56 -9.14 -10.62 0.45
C LEU A 56 -9.53 -10.35 -1.00
N LYS A 57 -10.50 -9.46 -1.21
CA LYS A 57 -10.99 -9.07 -2.54
C LYS A 57 -10.31 -7.78 -2.99
N ALA A 58 -9.62 -7.84 -4.13
CA ALA A 58 -8.95 -6.69 -4.75
C ALA A 58 -9.90 -5.52 -4.98
N GLU A 59 -11.10 -5.78 -5.50
CA GLU A 59 -12.07 -4.74 -5.83
C GLU A 59 -12.50 -3.90 -4.62
N SER A 60 -12.70 -4.56 -3.48
CA SER A 60 -13.08 -3.89 -2.23
C SER A 60 -11.95 -3.00 -1.71
N ILE A 61 -10.72 -3.54 -1.68
CA ILE A 61 -9.54 -2.78 -1.24
C ILE A 61 -9.27 -1.62 -2.20
N TYR A 62 -9.36 -1.85 -3.51
CA TYR A 62 -9.17 -0.82 -4.51
C TYR A 62 -10.14 0.33 -4.31
N GLY A 63 -11.44 0.04 -4.23
CA GLY A 63 -12.47 1.05 -4.04
C GLY A 63 -12.27 1.87 -2.76
N ASP A 64 -11.90 1.23 -1.65
CA ASP A 64 -11.66 1.91 -0.38
C ASP A 64 -10.43 2.83 -0.43
N TYR A 65 -9.32 2.32 -0.95
CA TYR A 65 -8.07 3.07 -1.00
C TYR A 65 -8.09 4.19 -2.05
N MET A 66 -8.82 4.03 -3.17
CA MET A 66 -8.95 5.11 -4.16
C MET A 66 -9.75 6.31 -3.61
N ARG A 67 -10.77 6.08 -2.76
CA ARG A 67 -11.47 7.19 -2.05
C ARG A 67 -10.53 7.95 -1.12
N HIS A 68 -9.58 7.26 -0.49
CA HIS A 68 -8.55 7.89 0.32
C HIS A 68 -7.52 8.63 -0.55
N ALA A 69 -7.09 8.02 -1.65
CA ALA A 69 -6.15 8.61 -2.59
C ALA A 69 -6.66 9.93 -3.16
N GLU A 70 -7.93 9.99 -3.58
CA GLU A 70 -8.57 11.21 -4.09
C GLU A 70 -8.45 12.38 -3.10
N ARG A 71 -8.74 12.13 -1.82
CA ARG A 71 -8.66 13.16 -0.76
C ARG A 71 -7.22 13.59 -0.47
N LEU A 72 -6.28 12.67 -0.62
CA LEU A 72 -4.86 12.87 -0.33
C LEU A 72 -4.09 13.47 -1.51
N ALA A 73 -4.59 13.34 -2.74
CA ALA A 73 -3.89 13.66 -3.98
C ALA A 73 -3.28 15.07 -3.98
N ARG A 74 -4.02 16.07 -3.48
CA ARG A 74 -3.57 17.46 -3.38
C ARG A 74 -2.37 17.71 -2.45
N TYR A 75 -2.04 16.75 -1.59
CA TYR A 75 -0.90 16.84 -0.66
C TYR A 75 0.31 16.03 -1.12
N ILE A 76 0.18 15.23 -2.19
CA ILE A 76 1.26 14.39 -2.68
C ILE A 76 2.20 15.28 -3.50
N THR A 77 3.46 15.35 -3.07
CA THR A 77 4.53 16.11 -3.73
C THR A 77 5.87 15.42 -3.46
N ASP A 78 6.91 15.80 -4.21
CA ASP A 78 8.28 15.49 -3.82
C ASP A 78 8.61 16.20 -2.51
N THR A 79 8.61 15.42 -1.42
CA THR A 79 8.86 15.93 -0.08
C THR A 79 10.31 16.30 0.14
N ASP A 80 11.25 15.66 -0.58
CA ASP A 80 12.67 15.99 -0.46
C ASP A 80 12.91 17.38 -1.04
N VAL A 81 12.38 17.67 -2.24
CA VAL A 81 12.43 19.01 -2.83
C VAL A 81 11.74 20.04 -1.95
N ALA A 82 10.57 19.73 -1.40
CA ALA A 82 9.81 20.66 -0.55
C ALA A 82 10.57 21.02 0.73
N VAL A 83 11.19 20.03 1.38
CA VAL A 83 11.98 20.23 2.60
C VAL A 83 13.28 20.98 2.29
N ASN A 84 14.04 20.56 1.26
CA ASN A 84 15.29 21.24 0.92
C ASN A 84 15.05 22.71 0.53
N ARG A 85 14.00 23.01 -0.26
CA ARG A 85 13.62 24.39 -0.58
C ARG A 85 13.32 25.24 0.66
N ALA A 86 12.76 24.64 1.70
CA ALA A 86 12.48 25.35 2.95
C ALA A 86 13.75 25.59 3.79
N LEU A 87 14.80 24.80 3.58
CA LEU A 87 16.07 24.90 4.30
C LEU A 87 17.08 25.85 3.63
N GLY A 88 16.98 26.12 2.32
CA GLY A 88 17.84 27.05 1.57
C GLY A 88 18.56 26.36 0.41
#